data_AF-A0A0G0BG16-F1
#
_entry.id   AF-A0A0G0BG16-F1
#
_cell.length_a   1.000
_cell.length_b   1.000
_cell.length_c   1.000
_cell.angle_alpha   90.00
_cell.angle_beta   90.00
_cell.angle_gamma   90.00
#
_symmetry.space_group_name_H-M   'P 1'
#
loop_
_entity.id
_entity.type
_entity.pdbx_description
1 polymer ?
#
loop_
_entity_poly.entity_id
_entity_poly.type
_entity_poly.pdbx_seq_one_letter_code
_entity_poly.pdbx_strand_id
1 'polypeptide(L)'
;MKKPVLFLTFNRLDTTQRVFEEIKKAKPPRLYLASDGAREDKEGEKEIVQKTRDFILNNINWDCEVETLFRDKNLGCGRAVSEAITWFFENEKDGIILEDDCLPHPSFFNFCEELLDYYKDNKKVWHISGDQFMPNYSNGASYYFAKIMHCWGWAGWADRWKEYQFDLKKYDKTNVNRFSDDKNVREYWKAVLERVKGGEVNTWDYQWTFKIIEKNGLCINPSKNLVSNIGIIGTHYSDASIDPNLNMPIFEIDKIIHPEKIEVDIGAVDYIFKYHFNINFYNKLEDTCNNKVILNKNKLMMSLKKIKGVLMTILVKFFKKNNINVSEEYLLFEKYRNKERFIEEEIIFKGRKLRIPDVVSFAYQIKEIFSDEIYKFQSGTESPVIYDCGANVGTSVLYFKKLFPKSKIKAFEADEKIYKILKENVGDLNDVELIHKAVWVNDENLTFNSEGADGGSLVGNFNDKQTVKALRLKDLLENEEVIDFLKMDIEGAESEVIRDCANSLKNVKNIFVEYHSFKNQKQDLDEILIVLRKNGFRYFLETINKPTNPFIQTENDNPMDLQVNIFGVKN
;
A
#
# COMPACT_ATOMS: atom_id res chain seq x y z
N MET A 1 -20.35 -29.64 -8.01
CA MET A 1 -20.93 -28.79 -6.96
C MET A 1 -22.30 -29.32 -6.55
N LYS A 2 -22.67 -29.16 -5.28
CA LYS A 2 -23.94 -29.55 -4.64
C LYS A 2 -24.62 -28.40 -3.90
N LYS A 3 -23.90 -27.31 -3.64
CA LYS A 3 -24.43 -26.15 -2.91
C LYS A 3 -25.24 -25.23 -3.84
N PRO A 4 -26.31 -24.59 -3.33
CA PRO A 4 -27.05 -23.58 -4.08
C PRO A 4 -26.22 -22.29 -4.22
N VAL A 5 -26.50 -21.53 -5.28
CA VAL A 5 -25.84 -20.24 -5.56
C VAL A 5 -26.89 -19.13 -5.62
N LEU A 6 -26.69 -18.04 -4.89
CA LEU A 6 -27.35 -16.77 -5.10
C LEU A 6 -26.49 -15.89 -6.01
N PHE A 7 -27.06 -15.45 -7.13
CA PHE A 7 -26.45 -14.52 -8.04
C PHE A 7 -27.21 -13.19 -8.02
N LEU A 8 -26.52 -12.14 -7.59
CA LEU A 8 -27.04 -10.79 -7.42
C LEU A 8 -26.65 -9.96 -8.65
N THR A 9 -27.63 -9.39 -9.35
CA THR A 9 -27.38 -8.63 -10.58
C THR A 9 -28.15 -7.33 -10.63
N PHE A 10 -27.68 -6.40 -11.46
CA PHE A 10 -28.45 -5.19 -11.78
C PHE A 10 -28.40 -4.86 -13.27
N ASN A 11 -27.53 -3.94 -13.68
CA ASN A 11 -27.51 -3.34 -15.00
C ASN A 11 -26.15 -3.49 -15.72
N ARG A 12 -25.27 -4.38 -15.25
CA ARG A 12 -23.95 -4.62 -15.86
C ARG A 12 -23.90 -5.93 -16.62
N LEU A 13 -24.45 -5.93 -17.84
CA LEU A 13 -24.52 -7.14 -18.66
C LEU A 13 -23.13 -7.75 -18.94
N ASP A 14 -22.11 -6.92 -19.17
CA ASP A 14 -20.76 -7.36 -19.52
C ASP A 14 -20.06 -8.13 -18.39
N THR A 15 -20.09 -7.62 -17.16
CA THR A 15 -19.53 -8.34 -16.01
C THR A 15 -20.41 -9.52 -15.64
N THR A 16 -21.74 -9.35 -15.70
CA THR A 16 -22.72 -10.44 -15.46
C THR A 16 -22.41 -11.65 -16.33
N GLN A 17 -22.16 -11.45 -17.63
CA GLN A 17 -21.84 -12.52 -18.57
C GLN A 17 -20.61 -13.32 -18.12
N ARG A 18 -19.55 -12.62 -17.70
CA ARG A 18 -18.29 -13.24 -17.27
C ARG A 18 -18.46 -14.05 -16.00
N VAL A 19 -19.14 -13.49 -14.99
CA VAL A 19 -19.39 -14.20 -13.72
C VAL A 19 -20.33 -15.39 -13.94
N PHE A 20 -21.38 -15.22 -14.74
CA PHE A 20 -22.35 -16.28 -15.03
C PHE A 20 -21.71 -17.47 -15.76
N GLU A 21 -20.77 -17.26 -16.67
CA GLU A 21 -20.07 -18.36 -17.34
C GLU A 21 -19.29 -19.24 -16.35
N GLU A 22 -18.74 -18.69 -15.26
CA GLU A 22 -18.12 -19.50 -14.20
C GLU A 22 -19.16 -20.22 -13.34
N ILE A 23 -20.30 -19.60 -13.03
CA ILE A 23 -21.43 -20.27 -12.36
C ILE A 23 -21.94 -21.44 -13.20
N LYS A 24 -22.09 -21.24 -14.51
CA LYS A 24 -22.53 -22.25 -15.48
C LYS A 24 -21.55 -23.42 -15.58
N LYS A 25 -20.24 -23.18 -15.45
CA LYS A 25 -19.23 -24.25 -15.36
C LYS A 25 -19.36 -25.04 -14.06
N ALA A 26 -19.64 -24.37 -12.95
CA ALA A 26 -19.83 -25.00 -11.65
C ALA A 26 -21.11 -25.85 -11.57
N LYS A 27 -22.13 -25.51 -12.36
CA LYS A 27 -23.42 -26.21 -12.47
C LYS A 27 -24.08 -26.43 -11.10
N PRO A 28 -24.41 -25.36 -10.35
CA PRO A 28 -25.12 -25.53 -9.10
C PRO A 28 -26.48 -26.21 -9.36
N PRO A 29 -26.94 -27.10 -8.46
CA PRO A 29 -28.23 -27.75 -8.64
C PRO A 29 -29.41 -26.78 -8.50
N ARG A 30 -29.19 -25.64 -7.83
CA ARG A 30 -30.20 -24.58 -7.63
C ARG A 30 -29.54 -23.22 -7.76
N LEU A 31 -30.13 -22.35 -8.56
CA LEU A 31 -29.68 -20.98 -8.81
C LEU A 31 -30.77 -20.00 -8.39
N TYR A 32 -30.46 -19.19 -7.39
CA TYR A 32 -31.28 -18.08 -6.95
C TYR A 32 -30.80 -16.83 -7.69
N LEU A 33 -31.64 -16.28 -8.56
CA LEU A 33 -31.32 -15.09 -9.34
C LEU A 33 -32.09 -13.89 -8.78
N ALA A 34 -31.39 -13.00 -8.09
CA ALA A 34 -31.98 -11.75 -7.62
C ALA A 34 -31.46 -10.58 -8.45
N SER A 35 -32.39 -9.77 -8.98
CA SER A 35 -32.06 -8.64 -9.84
C SER A 35 -32.80 -7.39 -9.38
N ASP A 36 -32.05 -6.33 -9.07
CA ASP A 36 -32.66 -5.05 -8.66
C ASP A 36 -33.41 -4.39 -9.83
N GLY A 37 -34.36 -3.53 -9.51
CA GLY A 37 -35.16 -2.82 -10.50
C GLY A 37 -34.39 -1.65 -11.11
N ALA A 38 -34.77 -1.25 -12.33
CA ALA A 38 -34.23 -0.05 -12.98
C ALA A 38 -34.57 1.20 -12.17
N ARG A 39 -33.68 2.20 -12.20
CA ARG A 39 -33.95 3.52 -11.61
C ARG A 39 -34.93 4.27 -12.50
N GLU A 40 -35.93 4.89 -11.88
CA GLU A 40 -37.02 5.56 -12.62
C GLU A 40 -36.51 6.75 -13.44
N ASP A 41 -35.39 7.36 -13.04
CA ASP A 41 -34.77 8.55 -13.62
C ASP A 41 -33.65 8.26 -14.64
N LYS A 42 -33.36 6.99 -14.93
CA LYS A 42 -32.31 6.56 -15.89
C LYS A 42 -32.92 5.97 -17.16
N GLU A 43 -33.00 6.78 -18.21
CA GLU A 43 -33.46 6.34 -19.53
C GLU A 43 -32.60 5.19 -20.07
N GLY A 44 -33.23 4.18 -20.69
CA GLY A 44 -32.56 3.00 -21.24
C GLY A 44 -32.19 1.91 -20.21
N GLU A 45 -32.27 2.19 -18.91
CA GLU A 45 -31.83 1.24 -17.88
C GLU A 45 -32.78 0.05 -17.74
N LYS A 46 -34.08 0.25 -17.96
CA LYS A 46 -35.08 -0.82 -17.94
C LYS A 46 -34.74 -1.90 -18.97
N GLU A 47 -34.37 -1.50 -20.17
CA GLU A 47 -33.96 -2.40 -21.25
C GLU A 47 -32.66 -3.16 -20.89
N ILE A 48 -31.70 -2.50 -20.24
CA ILE A 48 -30.44 -3.14 -19.84
C ILE A 48 -30.65 -4.17 -18.73
N VAL A 49 -31.44 -3.82 -17.70
CA VAL A 49 -31.81 -4.75 -16.63
C VAL A 49 -32.56 -5.96 -17.21
N GLN A 50 -33.52 -5.74 -18.10
CA GLN A 50 -34.25 -6.84 -18.73
C GLN A 50 -33.33 -7.74 -19.57
N LYS A 51 -32.44 -7.14 -20.40
CA LYS A 51 -31.44 -7.90 -21.16
C LYS A 51 -30.51 -8.72 -20.26
N THR A 52 -30.16 -8.20 -19.09
CA THR A 52 -29.31 -8.90 -18.10
C THR A 52 -30.04 -10.12 -17.53
N ARG A 53 -31.31 -9.96 -17.14
CA ARG A 53 -32.18 -11.07 -16.68
C ARG A 53 -32.37 -12.13 -17.77
N ASP A 54 -32.73 -11.69 -18.98
CA ASP A 54 -32.98 -12.58 -20.12
C ASP A 54 -31.72 -13.35 -20.53
N PHE A 55 -30.54 -12.70 -20.51
CA PHE A 55 -29.28 -13.36 -20.83
C PHE A 55 -29.06 -14.56 -19.91
N ILE A 56 -29.21 -14.38 -18.59
CA ILE A 56 -28.98 -15.45 -17.61
C ILE A 56 -29.99 -16.58 -17.84
N LEU A 57 -31.29 -16.28 -17.84
CA LEU A 57 -32.35 -17.27 -17.96
C LEU A 57 -32.25 -18.10 -19.25
N ASN A 58 -31.89 -17.47 -20.38
CA ASN A 58 -31.77 -18.15 -21.67
C ASN A 58 -30.48 -18.99 -21.80
N ASN A 59 -29.50 -18.83 -20.91
CA ASN A 59 -28.22 -19.53 -20.97
C ASN A 59 -28.03 -20.63 -19.92
N ILE A 60 -29.06 -20.89 -19.10
CA ILE A 60 -29.10 -22.04 -18.19
C ILE A 60 -29.41 -23.28 -19.02
N ASN A 61 -28.40 -24.15 -19.15
CA ASN A 61 -28.44 -25.34 -20.02
C ASN A 61 -28.00 -26.62 -19.30
N TRP A 62 -28.13 -26.63 -17.98
CA TRP A 62 -27.92 -27.81 -17.12
C TRP A 62 -29.16 -28.03 -16.24
N ASP A 63 -29.25 -29.19 -15.61
CA ASP A 63 -30.31 -29.50 -14.66
C ASP A 63 -30.17 -28.60 -13.42
N CYS A 64 -31.02 -27.59 -13.33
CA CYS A 64 -30.96 -26.52 -12.35
C CYS A 64 -32.37 -26.06 -11.98
N GLU A 65 -32.69 -26.09 -10.69
CA GLU A 65 -33.86 -25.35 -10.19
C GLU A 65 -33.52 -23.85 -10.20
N VAL A 66 -34.42 -23.02 -10.69
CA VAL A 66 -34.20 -21.58 -10.80
C VAL A 66 -35.29 -20.86 -10.04
N GLU A 67 -34.87 -20.09 -9.04
CA GLU A 67 -35.75 -19.22 -8.25
C GLU A 67 -35.38 -17.77 -8.56
N THR A 68 -36.37 -16.90 -8.76
CA THR A 68 -36.14 -15.52 -9.17
C THR A 68 -36.71 -14.51 -8.20
N LEU A 69 -35.93 -13.49 -7.87
CA LEU A 69 -36.38 -12.29 -7.16
C LEU A 69 -36.07 -11.06 -8.01
N PHE A 70 -37.01 -10.70 -8.88
CA PHE A 70 -36.92 -9.52 -9.73
C PHE A 70 -37.70 -8.37 -9.14
N ARG A 71 -37.04 -7.23 -8.96
CA ARG A 71 -37.69 -6.03 -8.45
C ARG A 71 -38.15 -5.13 -9.59
N ASP A 72 -39.31 -4.51 -9.39
CA ASP A 72 -39.85 -3.49 -10.28
C ASP A 72 -39.17 -2.13 -10.07
N LYS A 73 -38.73 -1.85 -8.85
CA LYS A 73 -38.09 -0.59 -8.44
C LYS A 73 -36.69 -0.83 -7.91
N ASN A 74 -35.79 0.11 -8.20
CA ASN A 74 -34.44 0.11 -7.65
C ASN A 74 -34.48 0.35 -6.13
N LEU A 75 -33.94 -0.59 -5.34
CA LEU A 75 -33.78 -0.42 -3.89
C LEU A 75 -32.35 -0.02 -3.49
N GLY A 76 -31.40 -0.12 -4.42
CA GLY A 76 -29.99 0.18 -4.22
C GLY A 76 -29.26 -0.90 -3.43
N CYS A 77 -27.92 -0.80 -3.41
CA CYS A 77 -27.02 -1.86 -2.93
C CYS A 77 -27.42 -2.42 -1.55
N GLY A 78 -27.61 -1.58 -0.53
CA GLY A 78 -27.89 -2.06 0.82
C GLY A 78 -29.14 -2.93 0.93
N ARG A 79 -30.32 -2.39 0.58
CA ARG A 79 -31.59 -3.14 0.72
C ARG A 79 -31.74 -4.22 -0.33
N ALA A 80 -31.40 -3.93 -1.59
CA ALA A 80 -31.58 -4.89 -2.66
C ALA A 80 -30.81 -6.19 -2.38
N VAL A 81 -29.56 -6.07 -1.93
CA VAL A 81 -28.69 -7.20 -1.66
C VAL A 81 -29.08 -7.91 -0.36
N SER A 82 -29.23 -7.19 0.76
CA SER A 82 -29.53 -7.83 2.06
C SER A 82 -30.86 -8.57 2.10
N GLU A 83 -31.90 -8.03 1.45
CA GLU A 83 -33.20 -8.72 1.34
C GLU A 83 -33.10 -9.94 0.40
N ALA A 84 -32.29 -9.89 -0.66
CA ALA A 84 -32.07 -11.04 -1.53
C ALA A 84 -31.31 -12.16 -0.81
N ILE A 85 -30.30 -11.83 0.01
CA ILE A 85 -29.60 -12.80 0.86
C ILE A 85 -30.55 -13.38 1.92
N THR A 86 -31.45 -12.56 2.47
CA THR A 86 -32.47 -13.03 3.41
C THR A 86 -33.42 -14.02 2.76
N TRP A 87 -33.99 -13.66 1.60
CA TRP A 87 -34.84 -14.54 0.80
C TRP A 87 -34.13 -15.85 0.44
N PHE A 88 -32.85 -15.79 0.07
CA PHE A 88 -32.06 -16.99 -0.19
C PHE A 88 -31.97 -17.92 1.03
N PHE A 89 -31.60 -17.37 2.19
CA PHE A 89 -31.46 -18.15 3.42
C PHE A 89 -32.78 -18.51 4.12
N GLU A 90 -33.92 -17.97 3.69
CA GLU A 90 -35.25 -18.49 4.06
C GLU A 90 -35.55 -19.84 3.38
N ASN A 91 -34.92 -20.09 2.22
CA ASN A 91 -35.11 -21.30 1.43
C ASN A 91 -33.96 -22.30 1.59
N GLU A 92 -32.77 -21.83 1.94
CA GLU A 92 -31.54 -22.63 1.99
C GLU A 92 -30.87 -22.65 3.36
N LYS A 93 -30.26 -23.79 3.73
CA LYS A 93 -29.52 -23.90 5.00
C LYS A 93 -28.15 -23.24 4.93
N ASP A 94 -27.52 -23.32 3.77
CA ASP A 94 -26.22 -22.78 3.45
C ASP A 94 -26.08 -22.60 1.93
N GLY A 95 -25.09 -21.81 1.50
CA GLY A 95 -24.82 -21.64 0.08
C GLY A 95 -23.83 -20.53 -0.23
N ILE A 96 -23.63 -20.32 -1.54
CA ILE A 96 -22.66 -19.38 -2.09
C ILE A 96 -23.40 -18.15 -2.66
N ILE A 97 -22.80 -16.97 -2.53
CA ILE A 97 -23.34 -15.69 -2.94
C ILE A 97 -22.30 -14.98 -3.80
N LEU A 98 -22.69 -14.58 -5.01
CA LEU A 98 -21.87 -13.86 -5.97
C LEU A 98 -22.61 -12.61 -6.48
N GLU A 99 -21.89 -11.51 -6.62
CA GLU A 99 -22.36 -10.28 -7.30
C GLU A 99 -21.93 -10.29 -8.77
N ASP A 100 -22.59 -9.46 -9.60
CA ASP A 100 -22.38 -9.40 -11.06
C ASP A 100 -21.00 -8.95 -11.50
N ASP A 101 -20.15 -8.49 -10.58
CA ASP A 101 -18.77 -8.09 -10.81
C ASP A 101 -17.73 -8.92 -10.04
N CYS A 102 -18.15 -9.97 -9.33
CA CYS A 102 -17.27 -10.85 -8.58
C CYS A 102 -16.91 -12.09 -9.41
N LEU A 103 -15.82 -12.03 -10.19
CA LEU A 103 -15.37 -13.13 -11.05
C LEU A 103 -14.62 -14.20 -10.25
N PRO A 104 -15.21 -15.41 -10.04
CA PRO A 104 -14.56 -16.45 -9.25
C PRO A 104 -13.60 -17.30 -10.09
N HIS A 105 -12.53 -17.78 -9.47
CA HIS A 105 -11.76 -18.91 -9.97
C HIS A 105 -12.60 -20.20 -9.81
N PRO A 106 -12.51 -21.19 -10.72
CA PRO A 106 -13.27 -22.44 -10.58
C PRO A 106 -13.12 -23.14 -9.22
N SER A 107 -11.94 -23.08 -8.61
CA SER A 107 -11.69 -23.67 -7.28
C SER A 107 -12.44 -22.98 -6.14
N PHE A 108 -12.96 -21.76 -6.33
CA PHE A 108 -13.78 -21.04 -5.34
C PHE A 108 -15.01 -21.86 -4.92
N PHE A 109 -15.70 -22.47 -5.89
CA PHE A 109 -16.90 -23.25 -5.61
C PHE A 109 -16.61 -24.47 -4.74
N ASN A 110 -15.54 -25.20 -5.03
CA ASN A 110 -15.10 -26.34 -4.22
C ASN A 110 -14.62 -25.89 -2.83
N PHE A 111 -13.88 -24.77 -2.77
CA PHE A 111 -13.42 -24.17 -1.52
C PHE A 111 -14.59 -23.85 -0.58
N CYS A 112 -15.62 -23.17 -1.08
CA CYS A 112 -16.81 -22.87 -0.30
C CYS A 112 -17.60 -24.12 0.08
N GLU A 113 -17.81 -25.07 -0.85
CA GLU A 113 -18.58 -26.29 -0.58
C GLU A 113 -17.96 -27.12 0.55
N GLU A 114 -16.65 -27.36 0.48
CA GLU A 114 -15.94 -28.15 1.49
C GLU A 114 -15.98 -27.45 2.86
N LEU A 115 -15.76 -26.13 2.89
CA LEU A 115 -15.74 -25.38 4.14
C LEU A 115 -17.13 -25.19 4.77
N LEU A 116 -18.17 -25.05 3.95
CA LEU A 116 -19.56 -25.03 4.41
C LEU A 116 -19.91 -26.33 5.14
N ASP A 117 -19.52 -27.47 4.56
CA ASP A 117 -19.77 -28.79 5.15
C ASP A 117 -18.88 -29.05 6.37
N TYR A 118 -17.60 -28.68 6.30
CA TYR A 118 -16.64 -28.88 7.39
C TYR A 118 -16.99 -28.07 8.64
N TYR A 119 -17.44 -26.83 8.48
CA TYR A 119 -17.75 -25.92 9.60
C TYR A 119 -19.24 -25.78 9.92
N LYS A 120 -20.12 -26.58 9.31
CA LYS A 120 -21.59 -26.49 9.52
C LYS A 120 -22.01 -26.45 11.00
N ASP A 121 -21.37 -27.29 11.82
CA ASP A 121 -21.68 -27.45 13.24
C ASP A 121 -20.83 -26.53 14.14
N ASN A 122 -19.73 -25.96 13.61
CA ASN A 122 -18.90 -25.02 14.35
C ASN A 122 -19.49 -23.61 14.30
N LYS A 123 -20.29 -23.27 15.31
CA LYS A 123 -20.95 -21.96 15.42
C LYS A 123 -20.01 -20.77 15.67
N LYS A 124 -18.68 -20.99 15.77
CA LYS A 124 -17.68 -19.90 15.77
C LYS A 124 -17.37 -19.39 14.36
N VAL A 125 -17.56 -20.19 13.31
CA VAL A 125 -17.33 -19.76 11.93
C VAL A 125 -18.65 -19.26 11.32
N TRP A 126 -18.61 -18.06 10.74
CA TRP A 126 -19.80 -17.33 10.32
C TRP A 126 -19.83 -17.00 8.83
N HIS A 127 -18.66 -16.88 8.20
CA HIS A 127 -18.54 -16.38 6.84
C HIS A 127 -17.30 -16.99 6.18
N ILE A 128 -17.39 -17.30 4.90
CA ILE A 128 -16.29 -17.79 4.06
C ILE A 128 -16.17 -16.83 2.88
N SER A 129 -15.10 -16.06 2.81
CA SER A 129 -14.81 -15.12 1.72
C SER A 129 -14.04 -15.81 0.59
N GLY A 130 -14.12 -15.25 -0.62
CA GLY A 130 -13.33 -15.62 -1.79
C GLY A 130 -12.18 -14.67 -2.11
N ASP A 131 -12.14 -13.50 -1.49
CA ASP A 131 -11.17 -12.45 -1.76
C ASP A 131 -10.04 -12.36 -0.73
N GLN A 132 -8.87 -11.93 -1.19
CA GLN A 132 -7.64 -11.81 -0.40
C GLN A 132 -6.88 -10.54 -0.78
N PHE A 133 -6.75 -9.60 0.15
CA PHE A 133 -6.09 -8.30 -0.05
C PHE A 133 -4.58 -8.29 0.26
N MET A 134 -4.03 -9.34 0.86
CA MET A 134 -2.61 -9.44 1.17
C MET A 134 -1.84 -10.08 0.01
N PRO A 135 -0.84 -9.38 -0.56
CA PRO A 135 0.02 -9.95 -1.58
C PRO A 135 0.91 -11.05 -0.97
N ASN A 136 0.93 -12.22 -1.62
CA ASN A 136 1.79 -13.36 -1.25
C ASN A 136 1.63 -13.87 0.20
N TYR A 137 0.44 -13.72 0.81
CA TYR A 137 0.20 -14.25 2.15
C TYR A 137 0.31 -15.79 2.17
N SER A 138 0.98 -16.31 3.20
CA SER A 138 1.01 -17.74 3.51
C SER A 138 1.33 -17.97 4.98
N ASN A 139 0.55 -18.83 5.62
CA ASN A 139 0.81 -19.37 6.96
C ASN A 139 0.91 -20.92 6.93
N GLY A 140 1.07 -21.50 5.73
CA GLY A 140 1.07 -22.95 5.51
C GLY A 140 -0.32 -23.58 5.35
N ALA A 141 -1.42 -22.87 5.65
CA ALA A 141 -2.79 -23.31 5.41
C ALA A 141 -3.38 -22.66 4.15
N SER A 142 -4.44 -23.26 3.60
CA SER A 142 -5.14 -22.71 2.43
C SER A 142 -6.00 -21.49 2.77
N TYR A 143 -6.25 -21.23 4.06
CA TYR A 143 -7.03 -20.11 4.56
C TYR A 143 -6.66 -19.78 6.00
N TYR A 144 -7.07 -18.59 6.46
CA TYR A 144 -6.88 -18.11 7.83
C TYR A 144 -8.19 -17.54 8.37
N PHE A 145 -8.23 -17.33 9.69
CA PHE A 145 -9.39 -16.72 10.33
C PHE A 145 -9.17 -15.25 10.62
N ALA A 146 -10.17 -14.43 10.31
CA ALA A 146 -10.21 -13.02 10.62
C ALA A 146 -11.50 -12.69 11.41
N LYS A 147 -11.55 -11.51 12.02
CA LYS A 147 -12.79 -10.95 12.59
C LYS A 147 -13.63 -10.18 11.56
N ILE A 148 -13.03 -9.84 10.42
CA ILE A 148 -13.63 -9.00 9.40
C ILE A 148 -13.91 -9.88 8.19
N MET A 149 -15.11 -9.71 7.65
CA MET A 149 -15.53 -10.37 6.44
C MET A 149 -15.13 -9.54 5.22
N HIS A 150 -14.91 -10.22 4.11
CA HIS A 150 -14.70 -9.59 2.82
C HIS A 150 -15.80 -10.06 1.87
N CYS A 151 -16.35 -9.15 1.09
CA CYS A 151 -17.66 -9.35 0.46
C CYS A 151 -17.58 -9.84 -0.98
N TRP A 152 -16.41 -9.87 -1.62
CA TRP A 152 -16.30 -10.25 -3.02
C TRP A 152 -16.35 -11.76 -3.21
N GLY A 153 -17.58 -12.25 -3.42
CA GLY A 153 -17.89 -13.67 -3.51
C GLY A 153 -17.69 -14.37 -2.17
N TRP A 154 -18.77 -14.91 -1.61
CA TRP A 154 -18.68 -15.52 -0.29
C TRP A 154 -19.71 -16.64 -0.09
N ALA A 155 -19.58 -17.37 1.00
CA ALA A 155 -20.50 -18.42 1.40
C ALA A 155 -20.81 -18.35 2.90
N GLY A 156 -22.00 -18.82 3.28
CA GLY A 156 -22.45 -18.79 4.67
C GLY A 156 -23.65 -19.69 4.95
N TRP A 157 -24.18 -19.56 6.16
CA TRP A 157 -25.28 -20.38 6.66
C TRP A 157 -26.47 -19.52 7.11
N ALA A 158 -27.67 -20.00 6.86
CA ALA A 158 -28.91 -19.32 7.22
C ALA A 158 -29.06 -19.09 8.72
N ASP A 159 -28.62 -20.04 9.54
CA ASP A 159 -28.73 -19.92 10.99
C ASP A 159 -27.79 -18.87 11.59
N ARG A 160 -26.78 -18.39 10.84
CA ARG A 160 -25.98 -17.21 11.18
C ARG A 160 -26.61 -15.95 10.58
N TRP A 161 -27.02 -16.00 9.31
CA TRP A 161 -27.63 -14.85 8.62
C TRP A 161 -28.93 -14.38 9.27
N LYS A 162 -29.72 -15.25 9.90
CA LYS A 162 -30.95 -14.87 10.62
C LYS A 162 -30.74 -13.79 11.70
N GLU A 163 -29.51 -13.60 12.15
CA GLU A 163 -29.14 -12.58 13.14
C GLU A 163 -28.83 -11.21 12.51
N TYR A 164 -28.75 -11.13 11.17
CA TYR A 164 -28.52 -9.90 10.41
C TYR A 164 -29.61 -8.87 10.69
N GLN A 165 -29.21 -7.60 10.80
CA GLN A 165 -30.11 -6.48 11.04
C GLN A 165 -29.64 -5.27 10.22
N PHE A 166 -30.43 -4.87 9.24
CA PHE A 166 -30.06 -3.82 8.29
C PHE A 166 -29.90 -2.42 8.93
N ASP A 167 -30.74 -2.11 9.92
CA ASP A 167 -30.87 -0.76 10.49
C ASP A 167 -29.97 -0.50 11.71
N LEU A 168 -29.18 -1.49 12.13
CA LEU A 168 -28.32 -1.42 13.30
C LEU A 168 -29.06 -0.94 14.57
N LYS A 169 -30.35 -1.24 14.74
CA LYS A 169 -31.14 -0.79 15.92
C LYS A 169 -30.49 -1.16 17.26
N LYS A 170 -29.82 -2.31 17.34
CA LYS A 170 -29.15 -2.84 18.55
C LYS A 170 -27.69 -2.38 18.70
N TYR A 171 -27.17 -1.58 17.76
CA TYR A 171 -25.83 -1.04 17.85
C TYR A 171 -25.73 0.00 18.96
N ASP A 172 -24.81 -0.24 19.89
CA ASP A 172 -24.29 0.71 20.84
C ASP A 172 -22.81 1.01 20.57
N LYS A 173 -22.37 2.23 20.90
CA LYS A 173 -20.99 2.68 20.65
C LYS A 173 -19.95 1.83 21.37
N THR A 174 -20.30 1.13 22.44
CA THR A 174 -19.37 0.23 23.13
C THR A 174 -19.09 -1.06 22.37
N ASN A 175 -19.95 -1.45 21.41
CA ASN A 175 -19.73 -2.65 20.60
C ASN A 175 -18.44 -2.57 19.77
N VAL A 176 -17.97 -1.37 19.39
CA VAL A 176 -16.73 -1.22 18.62
C VAL A 176 -15.50 -1.70 19.40
N ASN A 177 -15.57 -1.80 20.74
CA ASN A 177 -14.51 -2.38 21.56
C ASN A 177 -14.21 -3.85 21.23
N ARG A 178 -15.10 -4.55 20.53
CA ARG A 178 -14.91 -5.94 20.11
C ARG A 178 -14.08 -6.08 18.82
N PHE A 179 -14.01 -5.00 18.02
CA PHE A 179 -13.31 -5.00 16.74
C PHE A 179 -11.80 -5.08 16.94
N SER A 180 -11.26 -4.20 17.80
CA SER A 180 -9.84 -4.16 18.13
C SER A 180 -9.57 -3.41 19.43
N ASP A 181 -8.46 -3.76 20.08
CA ASP A 181 -7.89 -3.01 21.20
C ASP A 181 -7.24 -1.69 20.74
N ASP A 182 -7.10 -1.51 19.43
CA ASP A 182 -6.64 -0.28 18.79
C ASP A 182 -7.74 0.78 18.69
N LYS A 183 -7.51 2.00 19.19
CA LYS A 183 -8.55 3.04 19.19
C LYS A 183 -8.86 3.59 17.79
N ASN A 184 -7.93 3.61 16.84
CA ASN A 184 -8.15 4.17 15.52
C ASN A 184 -9.02 3.21 14.72
N VAL A 185 -8.78 1.90 14.87
CA VAL A 185 -9.71 0.88 14.38
C VAL A 185 -11.10 1.09 15.01
N ARG A 186 -11.18 1.29 16.33
CA ARG A 186 -12.48 1.54 16.99
C ARG A 186 -13.17 2.80 16.51
N GLU A 187 -12.47 3.92 16.38
CA GLU A 187 -13.05 5.19 15.94
C GLU A 187 -13.40 5.17 14.46
N TYR A 188 -12.61 4.47 13.63
CA TYR A 188 -12.96 4.20 12.23
C TYR A 188 -14.28 3.44 12.15
N TRP A 189 -14.37 2.28 12.81
CA TRP A 189 -15.59 1.47 12.76
C TRP A 189 -16.79 2.17 13.40
N LYS A 190 -16.57 2.94 14.45
CA LYS A 190 -17.61 3.78 15.04
C LYS A 190 -18.09 4.83 14.04
N ALA A 191 -17.20 5.53 13.35
CA ALA A 191 -17.57 6.51 12.33
C ALA A 191 -18.34 5.86 11.18
N VAL A 192 -17.88 4.70 10.68
CA VAL A 192 -18.57 3.93 9.64
C VAL A 192 -19.97 3.50 10.10
N LEU A 193 -20.10 2.88 11.27
CA LEU A 193 -21.38 2.37 11.76
C LEU A 193 -22.38 3.49 12.11
N GLU A 194 -21.92 4.65 12.58
CA GLU A 194 -22.77 5.82 12.79
C GLU A 194 -23.31 6.37 11.46
N ARG A 195 -22.47 6.45 10.42
CA ARG A 195 -22.90 6.87 9.06
C ARG A 195 -23.89 5.89 8.45
N VAL A 196 -23.66 4.59 8.62
CA VAL A 196 -24.61 3.54 8.20
C VAL A 196 -25.94 3.68 8.94
N LYS A 197 -25.91 3.83 10.27
CA LYS A 197 -27.12 4.03 11.10
C LYS A 197 -27.86 5.32 10.76
N GLY A 198 -27.14 6.38 10.38
CA GLY A 198 -27.69 7.65 9.92
C GLY A 198 -28.26 7.62 8.49
N GLY A 199 -28.04 6.53 7.74
CA GLY A 199 -28.50 6.39 6.36
C GLY A 199 -27.62 7.11 5.32
N GLU A 200 -26.44 7.58 5.71
CA GLU A 200 -25.47 8.24 4.81
C GLU A 200 -24.74 7.25 3.89
N VAL A 201 -24.71 5.97 4.27
CA VAL A 201 -24.05 4.90 3.51
C VAL A 201 -25.09 3.82 3.22
N ASN A 202 -25.42 3.63 1.94
CA ASN A 202 -26.35 2.62 1.48
C ASN A 202 -25.58 1.34 1.08
N THR A 203 -25.29 0.50 2.07
CA THR A 203 -24.61 -0.80 1.91
C THR A 203 -25.17 -1.83 2.88
N TRP A 204 -24.78 -3.10 2.73
CA TRP A 204 -25.21 -4.23 3.57
C TRP A 204 -24.07 -4.84 4.40
N ASP A 205 -22.84 -4.69 3.93
CA ASP A 205 -21.64 -5.41 4.32
C ASP A 205 -21.10 -4.98 5.70
N TYR A 206 -21.12 -3.69 6.01
CA TYR A 206 -20.75 -3.18 7.34
C TYR A 206 -21.67 -3.70 8.44
N GLN A 207 -22.97 -3.80 8.18
CA GLN A 207 -23.93 -4.34 9.15
C GLN A 207 -23.68 -5.82 9.42
N TRP A 208 -23.29 -6.57 8.38
CA TRP A 208 -22.96 -7.98 8.53
C TRP A 208 -21.66 -8.18 9.31
N THR A 209 -20.61 -7.42 8.96
CA THR A 209 -19.34 -7.40 9.72
C THR A 209 -19.56 -7.11 11.20
N PHE A 210 -20.38 -6.10 11.49
CA PHE A 210 -20.76 -5.76 12.86
C PHE A 210 -21.43 -6.92 13.58
N LYS A 211 -22.37 -7.60 12.92
CA LYS A 211 -23.10 -8.72 13.52
C LYS A 211 -22.19 -9.89 13.85
N ILE A 212 -21.27 -10.25 12.94
CA ILE A 212 -20.27 -11.30 13.17
C ILE A 212 -19.45 -10.99 14.42
N ILE A 213 -18.93 -9.76 14.52
CA ILE A 213 -18.08 -9.34 15.64
C ILE A 213 -18.86 -9.26 16.96
N GLU A 214 -20.11 -8.78 16.94
CA GLU A 214 -20.99 -8.79 18.11
C GLU A 214 -21.15 -10.20 18.70
N LYS A 215 -21.23 -11.21 17.83
CA LYS A 215 -21.38 -12.62 18.18
C LYS A 215 -20.06 -13.35 18.42
N ASN A 216 -18.92 -12.63 18.40
CA ASN A 216 -17.57 -13.20 18.47
C ASN A 216 -17.33 -14.29 17.40
N GLY A 217 -17.94 -14.11 16.23
CA GLY A 217 -17.76 -14.99 15.07
C GLY A 217 -16.44 -14.73 14.35
N LEU A 218 -16.02 -15.73 13.58
CA LEU A 218 -14.83 -15.72 12.74
C LEU A 218 -15.22 -15.84 11.27
N CYS A 219 -14.47 -15.15 10.44
CA CYS A 219 -14.53 -15.23 8.99
C CYS A 219 -13.34 -16.06 8.50
N ILE A 220 -13.57 -16.90 7.50
CA ILE A 220 -12.52 -17.59 6.75
C ILE A 220 -12.18 -16.72 5.55
N ASN A 221 -10.90 -16.40 5.40
CA ASN A 221 -10.37 -15.71 4.22
C ASN A 221 -9.30 -16.61 3.57
N PRO A 222 -9.29 -16.74 2.23
CA PRO A 222 -8.38 -17.65 1.56
C PRO A 222 -6.95 -17.12 1.57
N SER A 223 -5.96 -18.01 1.57
CA SER A 223 -4.53 -17.64 1.50
C SER A 223 -4.14 -17.04 0.15
N LYS A 224 -4.91 -17.36 -0.90
CA LYS A 224 -4.77 -16.79 -2.23
C LYS A 224 -6.10 -16.19 -2.65
N ASN A 225 -6.06 -15.14 -3.47
CA ASN A 225 -7.27 -14.53 -4.01
C ASN A 225 -8.01 -15.52 -4.94
N LEU A 226 -9.26 -15.86 -4.62
CA LEU A 226 -10.11 -16.75 -5.42
C LEU A 226 -11.15 -15.98 -6.23
N VAL A 227 -11.40 -14.71 -5.92
CA VAL A 227 -12.39 -13.87 -6.60
C VAL A 227 -11.77 -12.53 -6.98
N SER A 228 -11.93 -12.12 -8.23
CA SER A 228 -11.54 -10.78 -8.70
C SER A 228 -12.76 -9.91 -8.86
N ASN A 229 -12.78 -8.74 -8.23
CA ASN A 229 -13.76 -7.71 -8.59
C ASN A 229 -13.39 -7.06 -9.93
N ILE A 230 -14.25 -7.24 -10.94
CA ILE A 230 -14.05 -6.76 -12.32
C ILE A 230 -14.97 -5.57 -12.66
N GLY A 231 -15.60 -4.95 -11.66
CA GLY A 231 -16.51 -3.83 -11.81
C GLY A 231 -15.76 -2.52 -12.02
N ILE A 232 -15.42 -2.20 -13.27
CA ILE A 232 -14.60 -1.00 -13.59
C ILE A 232 -15.37 0.32 -13.36
N ILE A 233 -16.72 0.29 -13.25
CA ILE A 233 -17.54 1.47 -12.92
C ILE A 233 -18.63 1.09 -11.90
N GLY A 234 -18.27 1.18 -10.63
CA GLY A 234 -19.13 1.01 -9.45
C GLY A 234 -20.16 2.14 -9.27
N THR A 235 -21.38 1.85 -8.78
CA THR A 235 -22.33 2.87 -8.27
C THR A 235 -21.84 3.63 -7.02
N HIS A 236 -20.59 3.39 -6.59
CA HIS A 236 -19.98 3.97 -5.40
C HIS A 236 -18.75 4.85 -5.68
N TYR A 237 -18.33 5.02 -6.94
CA TYR A 237 -17.18 5.85 -7.27
C TYR A 237 -17.59 7.00 -8.19
N SER A 238 -17.53 8.23 -7.68
CA SER A 238 -17.25 9.40 -8.52
C SER A 238 -15.82 9.27 -9.06
N ASP A 239 -15.56 9.79 -10.26
CA ASP A 239 -14.35 9.66 -11.11
C ASP A 239 -12.96 9.96 -10.49
N ALA A 240 -12.79 10.00 -9.16
CA ALA A 240 -11.58 10.44 -8.48
C ALA A 240 -10.75 9.34 -7.77
N SER A 241 -11.14 8.07 -7.74
CA SER A 241 -10.28 7.00 -7.20
C SER A 241 -10.74 5.61 -7.64
N ILE A 242 -10.06 5.00 -8.60
CA ILE A 242 -10.19 3.56 -8.88
C ILE A 242 -9.65 2.81 -7.65
N ASP A 243 -10.45 1.92 -7.05
CA ASP A 243 -9.99 1.10 -5.94
C ASP A 243 -8.80 0.23 -6.40
N PRO A 244 -7.63 0.33 -5.73
CA PRO A 244 -6.42 -0.37 -6.15
C PRO A 244 -6.55 -1.90 -6.09
N ASN A 245 -7.58 -2.42 -5.43
CA ASN A 245 -7.85 -3.86 -5.31
C ASN A 245 -8.75 -4.40 -6.43
N LEU A 246 -9.19 -3.57 -7.39
CA LEU A 246 -9.92 -4.06 -8.57
C LEU A 246 -8.99 -4.87 -9.48
N ASN A 247 -9.57 -5.86 -10.16
CA ASN A 247 -8.88 -6.74 -11.10
C ASN A 247 -7.68 -7.47 -10.50
N MET A 248 -7.69 -7.74 -9.19
CA MET A 248 -6.66 -8.55 -8.55
C MET A 248 -6.59 -9.94 -9.18
N PRO A 249 -5.39 -10.47 -9.44
CA PRO A 249 -5.24 -11.81 -10.02
C PRO A 249 -5.87 -12.86 -9.12
N ILE A 250 -6.49 -13.87 -9.73
CA ILE A 250 -7.06 -15.03 -9.04
C ILE A 250 -6.16 -16.24 -9.21
N PHE A 251 -6.11 -17.10 -8.21
CA PHE A 251 -5.22 -18.26 -8.18
C PHE A 251 -5.93 -19.53 -7.75
N GLU A 252 -5.43 -20.67 -8.22
CA GLU A 252 -5.96 -21.97 -7.85
C GLU A 252 -5.58 -22.38 -6.41
N ILE A 253 -6.56 -22.97 -5.73
CA ILE A 253 -6.40 -23.79 -4.52
C ILE A 253 -7.00 -25.16 -4.82
N ASP A 254 -6.17 -26.11 -5.23
CA ASP A 254 -6.58 -27.46 -5.61
C ASP A 254 -6.95 -28.31 -4.36
N LYS A 255 -6.07 -28.30 -3.36
CA LYS A 255 -6.27 -29.00 -2.08
C LYS A 255 -6.39 -28.03 -0.92
N ILE A 256 -7.44 -28.20 -0.09
CA ILE A 256 -7.59 -27.43 1.14
C ILE A 256 -6.70 -28.02 2.23
N ILE A 257 -5.87 -27.15 2.81
CA ILE A 257 -5.07 -27.40 4.00
C ILE A 257 -5.70 -26.58 5.13
N HIS A 258 -6.26 -27.26 6.12
CA HIS A 258 -6.86 -26.58 7.27
C HIS A 258 -5.78 -26.01 8.20
N PRO A 259 -5.98 -24.81 8.78
CA PRO A 259 -5.10 -24.28 9.82
C PRO A 259 -5.20 -25.15 11.08
N GLU A 260 -4.09 -25.29 11.80
CA GLU A 260 -4.02 -26.12 13.02
C GLU A 260 -4.94 -25.61 14.14
N LYS A 261 -5.24 -24.31 14.14
CA LYS A 261 -6.02 -23.63 15.17
C LYS A 261 -7.13 -22.78 14.56
N ILE A 262 -8.24 -22.72 15.29
CA ILE A 262 -9.37 -21.84 14.99
C ILE A 262 -9.23 -20.59 15.85
N GLU A 263 -8.30 -19.74 15.46
CA GLU A 263 -7.99 -18.46 16.10
C GLU A 263 -7.70 -17.39 15.06
N VAL A 264 -7.94 -16.13 15.43
CA VAL A 264 -7.71 -14.98 14.56
C VAL A 264 -6.22 -14.89 14.22
N ASP A 265 -5.91 -14.78 12.92
CA ASP A 265 -4.58 -14.38 12.48
C ASP A 265 -4.44 -12.86 12.67
N ILE A 266 -3.81 -12.49 13.78
CA ILE A 266 -3.63 -11.09 14.18
C ILE A 266 -2.79 -10.33 13.14
N GLY A 267 -1.74 -10.96 12.59
CA GLY A 267 -0.87 -10.31 11.60
C GLY A 267 -1.62 -9.99 10.31
N ALA A 268 -2.47 -10.91 9.85
CA ALA A 268 -3.31 -10.70 8.69
C ALA A 268 -4.36 -9.60 8.92
N VAL A 269 -5.04 -9.62 10.07
CA VAL A 269 -6.01 -8.59 10.45
C VAL A 269 -5.34 -7.22 10.53
N ASP A 270 -4.13 -7.16 11.10
CA ASP A 270 -3.41 -5.89 11.23
C ASP A 270 -2.99 -5.33 9.87
N TYR A 271 -2.55 -6.18 8.96
CA TYR A 271 -2.28 -5.79 7.58
C TYR A 271 -3.54 -5.22 6.90
N ILE A 272 -4.66 -5.93 7.01
CA ILE A 272 -5.93 -5.52 6.40
C ILE A 272 -6.35 -4.14 6.92
N PHE A 273 -6.30 -3.91 8.23
CA PHE A 273 -6.60 -2.59 8.78
C PHE A 273 -5.69 -1.50 8.25
N LYS A 274 -4.38 -1.77 8.21
CA LYS A 274 -3.40 -0.77 7.79
C LYS A 274 -3.49 -0.43 6.31
N TYR A 275 -3.53 -1.43 5.45
CA TYR A 275 -3.33 -1.25 4.01
C TYR A 275 -4.62 -1.28 3.20
N HIS A 276 -5.61 -2.10 3.60
CA HIS A 276 -6.89 -2.17 2.90
C HIS A 276 -7.86 -1.09 3.41
N PHE A 277 -8.03 -0.96 4.73
CA PHE A 277 -8.89 0.09 5.30
C PHE A 277 -8.18 1.45 5.48
N ASN A 278 -6.89 1.53 5.16
CA ASN A 278 -6.05 2.72 5.35
C ASN A 278 -6.13 3.30 6.79
N ILE A 279 -6.25 2.43 7.79
CA ILE A 279 -6.33 2.79 9.20
C ILE A 279 -4.92 2.70 9.79
N ASN A 280 -4.36 3.86 10.13
CA ASN A 280 -3.17 3.88 10.96
C ASN A 280 -3.54 3.41 12.37
N PHE A 281 -2.82 2.44 12.91
CA PHE A 281 -3.03 1.97 14.28
C PHE A 281 -2.84 3.11 15.28
N TYR A 282 -3.75 3.19 16.23
CA TYR A 282 -3.72 4.11 17.36
C TYR A 282 -2.57 3.81 18.28
N ASN A 283 -1.53 4.58 18.09
CA ASN A 283 -0.58 4.86 19.13
C ASN A 283 -1.34 5.58 20.27
N LYS A 284 -1.55 4.91 21.41
CA LYS A 284 -2.22 5.46 22.62
C LYS A 284 -1.62 6.78 23.14
N LEU A 285 -0.51 7.22 22.56
CA LEU A 285 0.22 8.45 22.85
C LEU A 285 -0.21 9.65 21.99
N GLU A 286 -0.77 9.46 20.80
CA GLU A 286 -1.19 10.60 19.94
C GLU A 286 -2.39 11.37 20.53
N ASP A 287 -3.27 10.70 21.26
CA ASP A 287 -4.56 11.27 21.64
C ASP A 287 -4.66 11.75 23.08
N THR A 288 -3.61 11.61 23.87
CA THR A 288 -3.45 12.50 25.04
C THR A 288 -3.07 13.91 24.58
N CYS A 289 -2.48 14.04 23.38
CA CYS A 289 -2.17 15.32 22.74
C CYS A 289 -3.36 15.91 21.96
N ASN A 290 -4.15 15.11 21.25
CA ASN A 290 -5.19 15.65 20.36
C ASN A 290 -6.58 15.85 21.01
N ASN A 291 -6.96 15.12 22.06
CA ASN A 291 -8.30 15.29 22.69
C ASN A 291 -8.42 16.48 23.67
N LYS A 292 -7.41 17.36 23.76
CA LYS A 292 -7.58 18.71 24.33
C LYS A 292 -7.75 19.81 23.25
N VAL A 293 -7.66 19.48 21.96
CA VAL A 293 -7.49 20.49 20.90
C VAL A 293 -8.76 20.78 20.08
N ILE A 294 -9.80 19.94 20.08
CA ILE A 294 -10.98 20.20 19.23
C ILE A 294 -12.08 21.04 19.91
N LEU A 295 -12.09 21.15 21.25
CA LEU A 295 -13.03 22.02 21.98
C LEU A 295 -12.45 23.39 22.41
N ASN A 296 -11.29 23.80 21.87
CA ASN A 296 -10.79 25.16 22.09
C ASN A 296 -9.91 25.70 20.94
N LYS A 297 -10.30 25.37 19.69
CA LYS A 297 -9.65 25.86 18.46
C LYS A 297 -9.58 27.39 18.35
N ASN A 298 -10.40 28.15 19.10
CA ASN A 298 -10.41 29.62 19.05
C ASN A 298 -9.67 30.31 20.22
N LYS A 299 -9.06 29.59 21.17
CA LYS A 299 -8.35 30.22 22.31
C LYS A 299 -6.95 29.70 22.59
N LEU A 300 -6.53 28.59 22.01
CA LEU A 300 -5.19 28.01 22.22
C LEU A 300 -4.22 28.29 21.06
N MET A 301 -4.51 29.30 20.23
CA MET A 301 -3.60 29.76 19.17
C MET A 301 -2.47 30.67 19.69
N MET A 302 -2.32 30.83 21.01
CA MET A 302 -1.41 31.84 21.57
C MET A 302 -0.45 31.39 22.69
N SER A 303 -0.45 30.13 23.12
CA SER A 303 0.63 29.66 24.00
C SER A 303 0.76 28.15 23.94
N LEU A 304 1.91 27.67 23.46
CA LEU A 304 2.66 26.49 23.93
C LEU A 304 3.66 26.06 22.86
N LYS A 305 4.67 26.92 22.67
CA LYS A 305 5.86 26.71 21.83
C LYS A 305 6.98 25.93 22.54
N LYS A 306 6.72 25.25 23.67
CA LYS A 306 7.79 24.65 24.48
C LYS A 306 7.36 23.33 25.11
N ILE A 307 8.30 22.39 25.11
CA ILE A 307 8.36 21.10 25.83
C ILE A 307 8.02 19.87 24.96
N LYS A 308 9.00 19.42 24.16
CA LYS A 308 8.96 18.22 23.29
C LYS A 308 10.05 17.17 23.59
N GLY A 309 10.65 17.16 24.79
CA GLY A 309 11.75 16.23 25.13
C GLY A 309 11.39 15.03 26.02
N VAL A 310 10.42 15.19 26.92
CA VAL A 310 10.22 14.24 28.04
C VAL A 310 9.40 13.00 27.66
N LEU A 311 8.58 13.07 26.61
CA LEU A 311 7.66 12.00 26.22
C LEU A 311 8.36 10.78 25.59
N MET A 312 9.45 11.00 24.84
CA MET A 312 10.15 9.94 24.10
C MET A 312 10.92 8.98 25.02
N THR A 313 11.51 9.50 26.11
CA THR A 313 12.21 8.68 27.11
C THR A 313 11.27 7.73 27.86
N ILE A 314 10.00 8.12 28.01
CA ILE A 314 8.95 7.30 28.65
C ILE A 314 8.49 6.18 27.70
N LEU A 315 8.36 6.50 26.41
CA LEU A 315 8.06 5.58 25.30
C LEU A 315 9.10 4.45 25.17
N VAL A 316 10.40 4.80 25.17
CA VAL A 316 11.50 3.82 25.09
C VAL A 316 11.55 2.91 26.33
N LYS A 317 11.29 3.47 27.53
CA LYS A 317 11.16 2.67 28.77
C LYS A 317 9.94 1.75 28.76
N PHE A 318 8.85 2.17 28.10
CA PHE A 318 7.63 1.39 27.96
C PHE A 318 7.79 0.22 26.98
N PHE A 319 8.43 0.41 25.82
CA PHE A 319 8.74 -0.68 24.88
C PHE A 319 9.65 -1.74 25.51
N LYS A 320 10.71 -1.32 26.22
CA LYS A 320 11.58 -2.24 26.98
C LYS A 320 10.85 -3.03 28.07
N LYS A 321 9.79 -2.47 28.66
CA LYS A 321 9.01 -3.13 29.72
C LYS A 321 8.02 -4.17 29.18
N ASN A 322 7.64 -4.10 27.90
CA ASN A 322 6.60 -4.95 27.29
C ASN A 322 7.13 -5.92 26.20
N ASN A 323 8.44 -6.10 26.06
CA ASN A 323 9.07 -6.99 25.06
C ASN A 323 8.63 -6.74 23.59
N ILE A 324 8.22 -5.53 23.24
CA ILE A 324 7.87 -5.15 21.86
C ILE A 324 9.15 -4.74 21.15
N ASN A 325 9.54 -5.49 20.11
CA ASN A 325 10.76 -5.24 19.35
C ASN A 325 10.45 -4.24 18.22
N VAL A 326 10.69 -2.96 18.47
CA VAL A 326 10.52 -1.87 17.48
C VAL A 326 11.85 -1.65 16.78
N SER A 327 11.85 -1.54 15.45
CA SER A 327 13.08 -1.27 14.69
C SER A 327 13.66 0.10 15.09
N GLU A 328 14.98 0.17 15.14
CA GLU A 328 15.72 1.38 15.51
C GLU A 328 15.45 2.52 14.51
N GLU A 329 15.32 2.16 13.23
CA GLU A 329 14.95 3.01 12.11
C GLU A 329 13.63 3.75 12.39
N TYR A 330 12.59 3.00 12.77
CA TYR A 330 11.28 3.55 13.05
C TYR A 330 11.31 4.49 14.27
N LEU A 331 12.05 4.12 15.32
CA LEU A 331 12.19 4.95 16.52
C LEU A 331 12.86 6.29 16.22
N LEU A 332 13.88 6.30 15.37
CA LEU A 332 14.56 7.52 14.94
C LEU A 332 13.70 8.35 13.99
N PHE A 333 13.00 7.72 13.04
CA PHE A 333 12.08 8.40 12.15
C PHE A 333 11.02 9.17 12.96
N GLU A 334 10.34 8.51 13.89
CA GLU A 334 9.34 9.17 14.73
C GLU A 334 9.93 10.22 15.67
N LYS A 335 11.17 10.03 16.15
CA LYS A 335 11.87 11.02 16.98
C LYS A 335 12.05 12.35 16.24
N TYR A 336 12.35 12.30 14.95
CA TYR A 336 12.86 13.46 14.22
C TYR A 336 11.98 13.98 13.08
N ARG A 337 11.05 13.20 12.49
CA ARG A 337 10.25 13.59 11.31
C ARG A 337 9.46 14.90 11.44
N ASN A 338 9.19 15.34 12.67
CA ASN A 338 8.43 16.56 12.99
C ASN A 338 9.29 17.65 13.68
N LYS A 339 10.62 17.55 13.56
CA LYS A 339 11.56 18.58 14.01
C LYS A 339 11.65 19.69 12.95
N GLU A 340 12.22 20.82 13.35
CA GLU A 340 12.60 21.84 12.38
C GLU A 340 13.82 21.32 11.61
N ARG A 341 13.92 21.68 10.33
CA ARG A 341 15.09 21.43 9.48
C ARG A 341 16.32 22.17 10.03
N PHE A 342 17.50 21.75 9.60
CA PHE A 342 18.81 22.28 9.97
C PHE A 342 19.15 22.13 11.45
N ILE A 343 18.67 21.04 12.07
CA ILE A 343 19.07 20.68 13.43
C ILE A 343 20.16 19.64 13.36
N GLU A 344 21.38 20.05 13.74
CA GLU A 344 22.51 19.13 13.87
C GLU A 344 22.42 18.34 15.19
N GLU A 345 22.58 17.02 15.12
CA GLU A 345 22.60 16.14 16.29
C GLU A 345 23.57 14.97 16.10
N GLU A 346 24.09 14.44 17.20
CA GLU A 346 24.82 13.19 17.23
C GLU A 346 23.89 12.04 17.64
N ILE A 347 23.80 11.01 16.80
CA ILE A 347 22.83 9.94 16.89
C ILE A 347 23.55 8.60 16.95
N ILE A 348 23.11 7.71 17.85
CA ILE A 348 23.50 6.31 17.80
C ILE A 348 22.53 5.57 16.89
N PHE A 349 23.04 4.99 15.82
CA PHE A 349 22.28 4.17 14.88
C PHE A 349 23.05 2.88 14.56
N LYS A 350 22.42 1.72 14.76
CA LYS A 350 23.03 0.38 14.55
C LYS A 350 24.35 0.21 15.29
N GLY A 351 24.43 0.78 16.50
CA GLY A 351 25.63 0.76 17.33
C GLY A 351 26.76 1.67 16.86
N ARG A 352 26.54 2.50 15.82
CA ARG A 352 27.50 3.52 15.36
C ARG A 352 27.05 4.89 15.81
N LYS A 353 28.01 5.72 16.17
CA LYS A 353 27.81 7.14 16.49
C LYS A 353 27.93 7.93 15.19
N LEU A 354 26.85 8.58 14.79
CA LEU A 354 26.73 9.35 13.56
C LEU A 354 26.50 10.82 13.91
N ARG A 355 27.24 11.71 13.27
CA ARG A 355 26.96 13.14 13.26
C ARG A 355 26.03 13.46 12.09
N ILE A 356 24.93 14.14 12.36
CA ILE A 356 23.87 14.40 11.39
C ILE A 356 23.61 15.91 11.34
N PRO A 357 23.76 16.58 10.18
CA PRO A 357 23.58 18.04 10.04
C PRO A 357 22.11 18.45 10.03
N ASP A 358 21.23 17.55 9.59
CA ASP A 358 19.79 17.72 9.69
C ASP A 358 19.09 16.41 10.06
N VAL A 359 18.52 16.38 11.27
CA VAL A 359 17.82 15.19 11.78
C VAL A 359 16.54 14.86 11.02
N VAL A 360 15.89 15.82 10.37
CA VAL A 360 14.66 15.56 9.60
C VAL A 360 15.00 14.80 8.33
N SER A 361 15.95 15.29 7.52
CA SER A 361 16.49 14.61 6.35
C SER A 361 16.98 13.21 6.68
N PHE A 362 17.75 13.07 7.75
CA PHE A 362 18.26 11.78 8.17
C PHE A 362 17.14 10.79 8.52
N ALA A 363 16.06 11.27 9.16
CA ALA A 363 14.89 10.43 9.45
C ALA A 363 14.23 9.88 8.18
N TYR A 364 14.06 10.70 7.14
CA TYR A 364 13.52 10.22 5.86
C TYR A 364 14.49 9.26 5.17
N GLN A 365 15.79 9.56 5.15
CA GLN A 365 16.82 8.67 4.59
C GLN A 365 16.82 7.29 5.26
N ILE A 366 16.78 7.18 6.59
CA ILE A 366 16.75 5.86 7.25
C ILE A 366 15.45 5.10 6.99
N LYS A 367 14.33 5.81 6.82
CA LYS A 367 13.07 5.16 6.46
C LYS A 367 13.20 4.54 5.07
N GLU A 368 13.59 5.33 4.07
CA GLU A 368 13.67 4.87 2.68
C GLU A 368 14.76 3.82 2.48
N ILE A 369 15.97 4.09 2.99
CA ILE A 369 17.13 3.23 2.74
C ILE A 369 17.06 1.95 3.58
N PHE A 370 16.73 2.02 4.88
CA PHE A 370 16.79 0.85 5.76
C PHE A 370 15.43 0.18 6.02
N SER A 371 14.32 0.91 5.98
CA SER A 371 12.99 0.31 6.23
C SER A 371 12.31 -0.11 4.94
N ASP A 372 12.28 0.76 3.94
CA ASP A 372 11.68 0.48 2.63
C ASP A 372 12.65 -0.26 1.70
N GLU A 373 13.94 -0.27 2.05
CA GLU A 373 14.99 -1.03 1.37
C GLU A 373 15.12 -0.71 -0.13
N ILE A 374 14.94 0.56 -0.52
CA ILE A 374 14.87 0.98 -1.93
C ILE A 374 16.15 0.69 -2.74
N TYR A 375 17.29 0.52 -2.08
CA TYR A 375 18.58 0.17 -2.72
C TYR A 375 18.92 -1.32 -2.64
N LYS A 376 18.00 -2.16 -2.19
CA LYS A 376 18.25 -3.60 -2.09
C LYS A 376 18.39 -4.23 -3.46
N PHE A 377 19.51 -4.91 -3.69
CA PHE A 377 19.76 -5.65 -4.93
C PHE A 377 20.45 -6.98 -4.63
N GLN A 378 20.50 -7.86 -5.63
CA GLN A 378 21.25 -9.10 -5.58
C GLN A 378 22.55 -8.96 -6.39
N SER A 379 23.65 -9.50 -5.87
CA SER A 379 24.90 -9.64 -6.61
C SER A 379 25.30 -11.11 -6.70
N GLY A 380 25.93 -11.48 -7.82
CA GLY A 380 26.54 -12.80 -8.00
C GLY A 380 27.90 -12.95 -7.30
N THR A 381 28.38 -11.91 -6.62
CA THR A 381 29.62 -11.92 -5.84
C THR A 381 29.39 -11.38 -4.44
N GLU A 382 30.21 -11.80 -3.49
CA GLU A 382 30.21 -11.26 -2.12
C GLU A 382 30.85 -9.86 -2.04
N SER A 383 31.60 -9.46 -3.07
CA SER A 383 32.31 -8.17 -3.13
C SER A 383 31.85 -7.31 -4.32
N PRO A 384 30.56 -6.88 -4.34
CA PRO A 384 30.05 -6.06 -5.43
C PRO A 384 30.75 -4.70 -5.51
N VAL A 385 30.88 -4.18 -6.72
CA VAL A 385 31.41 -2.82 -6.97
C VAL A 385 30.25 -1.83 -7.01
N ILE A 386 30.31 -0.81 -6.14
CA ILE A 386 29.22 0.15 -5.93
C ILE A 386 29.76 1.57 -6.08
N TYR A 387 29.06 2.38 -6.86
CA TYR A 387 29.30 3.81 -6.99
C TYR A 387 28.14 4.55 -6.35
N ASP A 388 28.44 5.37 -5.34
CA ASP A 388 27.48 6.11 -4.54
C ASP A 388 27.68 7.61 -4.80
N CYS A 389 27.00 8.14 -5.82
CA CYS A 389 27.07 9.55 -6.18
C CYS A 389 26.05 10.34 -5.36
N GLY A 390 26.55 11.30 -4.57
CA GLY A 390 25.78 12.00 -3.53
C GLY A 390 25.61 11.15 -2.29
N ALA A 391 26.73 10.73 -1.71
CA ALA A 391 26.75 9.88 -0.54
C ALA A 391 26.24 10.59 0.73
N ASN A 392 26.15 11.92 0.71
CA ASN A 392 25.64 12.75 1.80
C ASN A 392 26.35 12.38 3.11
N VAL A 393 25.65 12.14 4.21
CA VAL A 393 26.22 11.74 5.50
C VAL A 393 26.63 10.26 5.59
N GLY A 394 26.53 9.50 4.50
CA GLY A 394 26.98 8.11 4.39
C GLY A 394 25.94 7.05 4.72
N THR A 395 24.65 7.41 4.81
CA THR A 395 23.56 6.48 5.14
C THR A 395 23.50 5.31 4.15
N SER A 396 23.59 5.59 2.85
CA SER A 396 23.65 4.60 1.77
C SER A 396 24.90 3.72 1.85
N VAL A 397 26.08 4.28 2.11
CA VAL A 397 27.33 3.53 2.32
C VAL A 397 27.19 2.50 3.44
N LEU A 398 26.63 2.91 4.59
CA LEU A 398 26.38 2.01 5.71
C LEU A 398 25.37 0.89 5.36
N TYR A 399 24.34 1.22 4.57
CA TYR A 399 23.36 0.25 4.10
C TYR A 399 23.99 -0.79 3.16
N PHE A 400 24.78 -0.35 2.17
CA PHE A 400 25.49 -1.25 1.27
C PHE A 400 26.47 -2.15 2.00
N LYS A 401 27.18 -1.65 3.03
CA LYS A 401 28.04 -2.48 3.88
C LYS A 401 27.27 -3.46 4.75
N LYS A 402 26.06 -3.13 5.17
CA LYS A 402 25.16 -4.08 5.86
C LYS A 402 24.73 -5.21 4.93
N LEU A 403 24.38 -4.90 3.67
CA LEU A 403 23.99 -5.91 2.69
C LEU A 403 25.19 -6.77 2.25
N PHE A 404 26.31 -6.11 1.95
CA PHE A 404 27.51 -6.73 1.40
C PHE A 404 28.75 -6.22 2.16
N PRO A 405 29.16 -6.90 3.25
CA PRO A 405 30.29 -6.47 4.07
C PRO A 405 31.62 -6.32 3.31
N LYS A 406 31.81 -7.06 2.21
CA LYS A 406 33.01 -7.03 1.35
C LYS A 406 32.85 -6.19 0.07
N SER A 407 31.76 -5.44 -0.06
CA SER A 407 31.54 -4.54 -1.22
C SER A 407 32.70 -3.55 -1.37
N LYS A 408 33.02 -3.15 -2.60
CA LYS A 408 33.95 -2.05 -2.87
C LYS A 408 33.12 -0.83 -3.23
N ILE A 409 33.21 0.23 -2.43
CA ILE A 409 32.35 1.41 -2.58
C ILE A 409 33.20 2.64 -2.89
N LYS A 410 32.88 3.35 -3.97
CA LYS A 410 33.35 4.72 -4.21
C LYS A 410 32.20 5.69 -3.92
N ALA A 411 32.35 6.51 -2.90
CA ALA A 411 31.31 7.41 -2.40
C ALA A 411 31.73 8.87 -2.59
N PHE A 412 30.89 9.64 -3.28
CA PHE A 412 31.18 11.00 -3.71
C PHE A 412 30.30 11.99 -2.96
N GLU A 413 30.90 13.05 -2.43
CA GLU A 413 30.18 14.17 -1.82
C GLU A 413 30.87 15.48 -2.21
N ALA A 414 30.08 16.46 -2.61
CA ALA A 414 30.54 17.72 -3.18
C ALA A 414 30.66 18.83 -2.14
N ASP A 415 29.80 18.83 -1.12
CA ASP A 415 29.83 19.84 -0.06
C ASP A 415 30.93 19.54 0.96
N GLU A 416 31.80 20.52 1.23
CA GLU A 416 32.94 20.31 2.12
C GLU A 416 32.53 19.99 3.56
N LYS A 417 31.44 20.59 4.05
CA LYS A 417 30.95 20.35 5.42
C LYS A 417 30.32 18.96 5.51
N ILE A 418 29.49 18.58 4.54
CA ILE A 418 28.86 17.26 4.50
C ILE A 418 29.90 16.17 4.28
N TYR A 419 30.91 16.38 3.42
CA TYR A 419 32.00 15.42 3.23
C TYR A 419 32.80 15.15 4.51
N LYS A 420 33.03 16.18 5.34
CA LYS A 420 33.67 15.98 6.65
C LYS A 420 32.83 15.10 7.56
N ILE A 421 31.50 15.27 7.54
CA ILE A 421 30.55 14.44 8.29
C ILE A 421 30.50 13.01 7.73
N LEU A 422 30.45 12.84 6.41
CA LEU A 422 30.54 11.55 5.72
C LEU A 422 31.76 10.75 6.20
N LYS A 423 32.92 11.40 6.22
CA LYS A 423 34.18 10.79 6.65
C LYS A 423 34.14 10.34 8.11
N GLU A 424 33.56 11.15 8.98
CA GLU A 424 33.38 10.82 10.40
C GLU A 424 32.43 9.62 10.58
N ASN A 425 31.29 9.62 9.88
CA ASN A 425 30.23 8.62 10.00
C ASN A 425 30.62 7.24 9.43
N VAL A 426 31.28 7.23 8.27
CA VAL A 426 31.76 6.01 7.63
C VAL A 426 32.93 5.42 8.43
N GLY A 427 33.84 6.27 8.92
CA GLY A 427 35.03 5.84 9.66
C GLY A 427 35.93 4.91 8.85
N ASP A 428 36.55 3.94 9.52
CA ASP A 428 37.52 3.02 8.92
C ASP A 428 36.87 1.77 8.29
N LEU A 429 35.74 1.94 7.59
CA LEU A 429 35.14 0.83 6.85
C LEU A 429 36.08 0.39 5.72
N ASN A 430 36.46 -0.89 5.73
CA ASN A 430 37.30 -1.49 4.69
C ASN A 430 36.65 -1.34 3.32
N ASP A 431 37.46 -1.20 2.26
CA ASP A 431 36.99 -1.15 0.87
C ASP A 431 35.94 -0.06 0.61
N VAL A 432 36.10 1.11 1.26
CA VAL A 432 35.35 2.34 0.97
C VAL A 432 36.33 3.46 0.63
N GLU A 433 36.19 4.03 -0.56
CA GLU A 433 36.91 5.22 -1.00
C GLU A 433 35.95 6.41 -0.93
N LEU A 434 36.27 7.40 -0.08
CA LEU A 434 35.51 8.65 0.03
C LEU A 434 36.18 9.73 -0.83
N ILE A 435 35.39 10.37 -1.69
CA ILE A 435 35.90 11.30 -2.71
C ILE A 435 35.19 12.65 -2.57
N HIS A 436 35.93 13.67 -2.15
CA HIS A 436 35.43 15.05 -2.04
C HIS A 436 35.51 15.76 -3.40
N LYS A 437 34.55 15.46 -4.27
CA LYS A 437 34.42 16.05 -5.61
C LYS A 437 32.96 16.03 -6.05
N ALA A 438 32.56 17.02 -6.86
CA ALA A 438 31.28 16.96 -7.56
C ALA A 438 31.36 15.96 -8.72
N VAL A 439 30.35 15.10 -8.85
CA VAL A 439 30.18 14.22 -10.00
C VAL A 439 29.65 15.05 -11.17
N TRP A 440 30.38 15.10 -12.28
CA TRP A 440 30.06 15.97 -13.41
C TRP A 440 30.49 15.39 -14.76
N VAL A 441 30.49 16.23 -15.81
CA VAL A 441 30.83 15.88 -17.20
C VAL A 441 32.28 16.25 -17.60
N ASN A 442 33.03 16.90 -16.72
CA ASN A 442 34.44 17.23 -16.88
C ASN A 442 35.12 17.41 -15.50
N ASP A 443 36.44 17.62 -15.50
CA ASP A 443 37.24 17.82 -14.26
C ASP A 443 37.42 19.29 -13.87
N GLU A 444 36.63 20.20 -14.45
CA GLU A 444 36.70 21.62 -14.11
C GLU A 444 36.05 21.89 -12.74
N ASN A 445 36.37 23.04 -12.14
CA ASN A 445 35.72 23.42 -10.89
C ASN A 445 34.24 23.74 -11.15
N LEU A 446 33.36 23.24 -10.28
CA LEU A 446 31.93 23.50 -10.32
C LEU A 446 31.55 24.41 -9.16
N THR A 447 30.76 25.45 -9.44
CA THR A 447 30.18 26.32 -8.41
C THR A 447 28.70 26.00 -8.27
N PHE A 448 28.27 25.64 -7.07
CA PHE A 448 26.89 25.31 -6.75
C PHE A 448 26.44 26.03 -5.47
N ASN A 449 25.13 26.03 -5.22
CA ASN A 449 24.56 26.60 -4.00
C ASN A 449 24.44 25.51 -2.94
N SER A 450 25.01 25.74 -1.76
CA SER A 450 24.94 24.80 -0.64
C SER A 450 23.76 25.15 0.26
N GLU A 451 22.89 24.17 0.55
CA GLU A 451 21.80 24.33 1.54
C GLU A 451 22.31 24.05 2.97
N GLY A 452 23.39 23.26 3.11
CA GLY A 452 23.97 22.89 4.40
C GLY A 452 23.23 21.78 5.16
N ALA A 453 22.27 21.10 4.53
CA ALA A 453 21.56 19.93 5.05
C ALA A 453 21.67 18.73 4.09
N ASP A 454 20.62 18.42 3.34
CA ASP A 454 20.60 17.35 2.34
C ASP A 454 20.69 17.86 0.89
N GLY A 455 20.33 19.11 0.61
CA GLY A 455 20.42 19.67 -0.73
C GLY A 455 21.70 20.48 -1.02
N GLY A 456 22.21 20.33 -2.23
CA GLY A 456 23.23 21.21 -2.81
C GLY A 456 23.04 21.26 -4.32
N SER A 457 22.43 22.32 -4.85
CA SER A 457 22.00 22.38 -6.24
C SER A 457 22.68 23.48 -7.04
N LEU A 458 22.78 23.28 -8.35
CA LEU A 458 23.19 24.33 -9.30
C LEU A 458 22.12 25.44 -9.44
N VAL A 459 20.91 25.18 -8.95
CA VAL A 459 19.71 25.99 -9.15
C VAL A 459 19.10 26.34 -7.80
N GLY A 460 19.46 27.50 -7.26
CA GLY A 460 18.93 27.97 -5.97
C GLY A 460 19.35 29.41 -5.65
N ASN A 461 18.53 30.09 -4.85
CA ASN A 461 18.83 31.43 -4.30
C ASN A 461 19.36 31.29 -2.86
N PHE A 462 20.30 30.38 -2.62
CA PHE A 462 20.97 30.29 -1.32
C PHE A 462 22.15 31.27 -1.28
N ASN A 463 22.40 31.86 -0.11
CA ASN A 463 23.43 32.90 0.04
C ASN A 463 24.87 32.32 0.02
N ASP A 464 25.04 31.01 0.24
CA ASP A 464 26.34 30.35 0.31
C ASP A 464 26.63 29.57 -0.98
N LYS A 465 27.47 30.15 -1.85
CA LYS A 465 28.05 29.45 -3.01
C LYS A 465 29.35 28.78 -2.62
N GLN A 466 29.51 27.52 -3.01
CA GLN A 466 30.75 26.77 -2.84
C GLN A 466 31.32 26.37 -4.20
N THR A 467 32.65 26.39 -4.32
CA THR A 467 33.36 25.89 -5.49
C THR A 467 34.12 24.63 -5.10
N VAL A 468 33.84 23.53 -5.79
CA VAL A 468 34.51 22.24 -5.58
C VAL A 468 35.11 21.75 -6.89
N LYS A 469 36.18 20.96 -6.81
CA LYS A 469 36.69 20.25 -7.98
C LYS A 469 35.64 19.24 -8.44
N ALA A 470 35.29 19.26 -9.72
CA ALA A 470 34.50 18.19 -10.27
C ALA A 470 35.39 17.00 -10.66
N LEU A 471 34.72 15.89 -10.94
CA LEU A 471 35.27 14.72 -11.58
C LEU A 471 34.30 14.24 -12.63
N ARG A 472 34.85 13.89 -13.80
CA ARG A 472 34.04 13.27 -14.85
C ARG A 472 33.72 11.81 -14.50
N LEU A 473 32.45 11.51 -14.23
CA LEU A 473 32.03 10.16 -13.82
C LEU A 473 32.35 9.11 -14.89
N LYS A 474 32.13 9.47 -16.15
CA LYS A 474 32.34 8.62 -17.32
C LYS A 474 33.71 7.92 -17.30
N ASP A 475 34.76 8.69 -17.01
CA ASP A 475 36.13 8.19 -17.03
C ASP A 475 36.36 7.13 -15.94
N LEU A 476 35.65 7.21 -14.82
CA LEU A 476 35.68 6.16 -13.80
C LEU A 476 34.89 4.92 -14.22
N LEU A 477 33.72 5.09 -14.84
CA LEU A 477 32.88 3.96 -15.26
C LEU A 477 33.54 3.14 -16.37
N GLU A 478 34.27 3.80 -17.28
CA GLU A 478 34.98 3.12 -18.38
C GLU A 478 36.18 2.28 -17.91
N ASN A 479 36.73 2.59 -16.74
CA ASN A 479 37.84 1.86 -16.14
C ASN A 479 37.40 0.68 -15.26
N GLU A 480 36.11 0.50 -15.02
CA GLU A 480 35.56 -0.63 -14.26
C GLU A 480 35.01 -1.70 -15.20
N GLU A 481 35.40 -2.96 -14.98
CA GLU A 481 34.90 -4.09 -15.77
C GLU A 481 33.42 -4.36 -15.50
N VAL A 482 33.01 -4.28 -14.22
CA VAL A 482 31.64 -4.52 -13.77
C VAL A 482 31.33 -3.59 -12.61
N ILE A 483 30.16 -2.94 -12.67
CA ILE A 483 29.59 -2.15 -11.59
C ILE A 483 28.26 -2.78 -11.24
N ASP A 484 28.13 -3.33 -10.04
CA ASP A 484 26.90 -4.00 -9.63
C ASP A 484 25.79 -3.00 -9.31
N PHE A 485 26.13 -1.82 -8.78
CA PHE A 485 25.16 -0.78 -8.45
C PHE A 485 25.73 0.63 -8.63
N LEU A 486 25.00 1.49 -9.33
CA LEU A 486 25.29 2.93 -9.45
C LEU A 486 24.13 3.73 -8.87
N LYS A 487 24.33 4.39 -7.72
CA LYS A 487 23.40 5.40 -7.18
C LYS A 487 23.79 6.77 -7.74
N MET A 488 22.80 7.53 -8.19
CA MET A 488 22.94 8.91 -8.62
C MET A 488 21.82 9.76 -8.05
N ASP A 489 22.14 10.52 -7.01
CA ASP A 489 21.27 11.54 -6.45
C ASP A 489 22.21 12.70 -6.15
N ILE A 490 22.24 13.68 -7.05
CA ILE A 490 23.24 14.75 -7.12
C ILE A 490 22.57 16.11 -7.35
N GLU A 491 21.32 16.21 -6.87
CA GLU A 491 20.57 17.45 -6.68
C GLU A 491 20.50 18.35 -7.94
N GLY A 492 20.20 17.75 -9.10
CA GLY A 492 19.91 18.46 -10.36
C GLY A 492 20.95 18.32 -11.46
N ALA A 493 22.01 17.56 -11.23
CA ALA A 493 23.06 17.28 -12.22
C ALA A 493 22.85 15.96 -13.00
N GLU A 494 21.79 15.20 -12.68
CA GLU A 494 21.61 13.81 -13.09
C GLU A 494 21.55 13.67 -14.61
N SER A 495 20.73 14.49 -15.28
CA SER A 495 20.52 14.37 -16.72
C SER A 495 21.79 14.62 -17.53
N GLU A 496 22.59 15.64 -17.17
CA GLU A 496 23.87 15.93 -17.82
C GLU A 496 24.87 14.79 -17.66
N VAL A 497 25.01 14.28 -16.43
CA VAL A 497 25.96 13.19 -16.13
C VAL A 497 25.54 11.89 -16.82
N ILE A 498 24.24 11.54 -16.80
CA ILE A 498 23.73 10.34 -17.49
C ILE A 498 23.93 10.45 -19.00
N ARG A 499 23.71 11.63 -19.60
CA ARG A 499 23.99 11.86 -21.02
C ARG A 499 25.45 11.64 -21.37
N ASP A 500 26.37 12.20 -20.58
CA ASP A 500 27.81 12.02 -20.82
C ASP A 500 28.25 10.55 -20.67
N CYS A 501 27.66 9.85 -19.70
CA CYS A 501 27.92 8.44 -19.41
C CYS A 501 27.21 7.46 -20.36
N ALA A 502 26.46 7.94 -21.37
CA ALA A 502 25.55 7.10 -22.15
C ALA A 502 26.18 5.85 -22.79
N ASN A 503 27.46 5.87 -23.13
CA ASN A 503 28.18 4.71 -23.71
C ASN A 503 28.98 3.90 -22.67
N SER A 504 29.02 4.37 -21.43
CA SER A 504 29.84 3.84 -20.34
C SER A 504 29.00 3.08 -19.31
N LEU A 505 27.66 3.20 -19.39
CA LEU A 505 26.72 2.42 -18.57
C LEU A 505 26.63 0.93 -18.95
N LYS A 506 27.32 0.49 -20.02
CA LYS A 506 27.32 -0.92 -20.46
C LYS A 506 27.76 -1.92 -19.38
N ASN A 507 28.63 -1.50 -18.47
CA ASN A 507 29.17 -2.34 -17.39
C ASN A 507 28.36 -2.24 -16.07
N VAL A 508 27.35 -1.36 -16.02
CA VAL A 508 26.50 -1.16 -14.83
C VAL A 508 25.33 -2.15 -14.87
N LYS A 509 25.12 -2.94 -13.82
CA LYS A 509 24.01 -3.92 -13.73
C LYS A 509 22.71 -3.30 -13.21
N ASN A 510 22.81 -2.56 -12.11
CA ASN A 510 21.69 -1.85 -11.48
C ASN A 510 22.04 -0.36 -11.36
N ILE A 511 21.07 0.50 -11.59
CA ILE A 511 21.21 1.94 -11.48
C ILE A 511 20.01 2.53 -10.75
N PHE A 512 20.27 3.46 -9.83
CA PHE A 512 19.26 4.31 -9.22
C PHE A 512 19.58 5.75 -9.60
N VAL A 513 18.57 6.51 -10.04
CA VAL A 513 18.69 7.94 -10.29
C VAL A 513 17.54 8.68 -9.62
N GLU A 514 17.82 9.65 -8.75
CA GLU A 514 16.81 10.58 -8.24
C GLU A 514 16.80 11.83 -9.12
N TYR A 515 15.81 11.92 -10.00
CA TYR A 515 15.68 13.03 -10.92
C TYR A 515 15.08 14.25 -10.23
N HIS A 516 15.78 15.38 -10.32
CA HIS A 516 15.35 16.67 -9.78
C HIS A 516 15.00 17.65 -10.90
N SER A 517 13.74 18.06 -10.98
CA SER A 517 13.27 19.08 -11.92
C SER A 517 12.93 20.38 -11.20
N PHE A 518 13.33 21.50 -11.81
CA PHE A 518 13.13 22.84 -11.28
C PHE A 518 12.25 23.67 -12.22
N LYS A 519 11.33 24.45 -11.66
CA LYS A 519 10.30 25.22 -12.40
C LYS A 519 10.81 26.10 -13.55
N ASN A 520 12.02 26.63 -13.41
CA ASN A 520 12.60 27.56 -14.37
C ASN A 520 13.49 26.86 -15.40
N GLN A 521 13.45 25.53 -15.45
CA GLN A 521 14.21 24.71 -16.36
C GLN A 521 13.28 23.83 -17.18
N LYS A 522 13.74 23.46 -18.38
CA LYS A 522 13.02 22.50 -19.18
C LYS A 522 13.18 21.12 -18.53
N GLN A 523 12.07 20.41 -18.35
CA GLN A 523 12.11 19.00 -17.97
C GLN A 523 12.82 18.18 -19.05
N ASP A 524 13.72 17.32 -18.62
CA ASP A 524 14.58 16.48 -19.45
C ASP A 524 14.67 15.03 -18.94
N LEU A 525 13.69 14.61 -18.12
CA LEU A 525 13.53 13.23 -17.65
C LEU A 525 13.59 12.21 -18.81
N ASP A 526 13.00 12.54 -19.95
CA ASP A 526 12.98 11.68 -21.13
C ASP A 526 14.40 11.35 -21.64
N GLU A 527 15.35 12.26 -21.45
CA GLU A 527 16.74 12.07 -21.88
C GLU A 527 17.43 10.99 -21.04
N ILE A 528 17.18 10.95 -19.72
CA ILE A 528 17.63 9.85 -18.84
C ILE A 528 17.01 8.53 -19.29
N LEU A 529 15.69 8.49 -19.49
CA LEU A 529 14.98 7.25 -19.84
C LEU A 529 15.42 6.69 -21.20
N ILE A 530 15.72 7.56 -22.17
CA ILE A 530 16.27 7.16 -23.48
C ILE A 530 17.63 6.48 -23.30
N VAL A 531 18.52 7.05 -22.48
CA VAL A 531 19.85 6.48 -22.22
C VAL A 531 19.75 5.13 -21.51
N LEU A 532 18.91 5.02 -20.48
CA LEU A 532 18.67 3.76 -19.77
C LEU A 532 18.17 2.67 -20.72
N ARG A 533 17.12 2.97 -21.52
CA ARG A 533 16.57 2.04 -22.49
C ARG A 533 17.62 1.59 -23.52
N LYS A 534 18.43 2.52 -24.06
CA LYS A 534 19.48 2.21 -25.05
C LYS A 534 20.57 1.30 -24.48
N ASN A 535 20.81 1.36 -23.18
CA ASN A 535 21.75 0.49 -22.47
C ASN A 535 21.11 -0.81 -21.95
N GLY A 536 19.87 -1.13 -22.35
CA GLY A 536 19.23 -2.39 -22.02
C GLY A 536 18.65 -2.47 -20.61
N PHE A 537 18.53 -1.35 -19.90
CA PHE A 537 17.84 -1.32 -18.61
C PHE A 537 16.33 -1.40 -18.80
N ARG A 538 15.68 -2.23 -18.00
CA ARG A 538 14.26 -2.07 -17.64
C ARG A 538 14.20 -1.09 -16.48
N TYR A 539 13.27 -0.14 -16.52
CA TYR A 539 13.17 0.88 -15.49
C TYR A 539 11.77 0.98 -14.86
N PHE A 540 11.75 1.34 -13.58
CA PHE A 540 10.57 1.63 -12.76
C PHE A 540 10.67 3.06 -12.23
N LEU A 541 9.53 3.73 -12.09
CA LEU A 541 9.45 5.14 -11.66
C LEU A 541 8.62 5.24 -10.40
N GLU A 542 9.09 6.01 -9.43
CA GLU A 542 8.37 6.38 -8.22
C GLU A 542 8.45 7.89 -8.04
N THR A 543 7.30 8.56 -7.97
CA THR A 543 7.26 10.01 -7.79
C THR A 543 7.34 10.37 -6.31
N ILE A 544 8.32 11.20 -5.95
CA ILE A 544 8.56 11.68 -4.59
C ILE A 544 7.86 13.02 -4.36
N ASN A 545 8.05 13.97 -5.28
CA ASN A 545 7.44 15.29 -5.22
C ASN A 545 6.74 15.62 -6.53
N LYS A 546 5.49 16.10 -6.42
CA LYS A 546 4.67 16.60 -7.54
C LYS A 546 3.62 17.59 -7.03
N PRO A 547 3.02 18.41 -7.91
CA PRO A 547 1.84 19.17 -7.53
C PRO A 547 0.69 18.25 -7.12
N THR A 548 -0.01 18.61 -6.05
CA THR A 548 -1.18 17.85 -5.57
C THR A 548 -2.30 17.81 -6.61
N ASN A 549 -2.48 18.91 -7.35
CA ASN A 549 -3.49 19.06 -8.40
C ASN A 549 -2.82 19.52 -9.71
N PRO A 550 -2.18 18.63 -10.49
CA PRO A 550 -1.29 19.02 -11.59
C PRO A 550 -1.95 19.79 -12.75
N PHE A 551 -3.28 19.78 -12.84
CA PHE A 551 -4.05 20.54 -13.85
C PHE A 551 -4.53 21.92 -13.38
N ILE A 552 -4.40 22.22 -12.08
CA ILE A 552 -4.97 23.42 -11.45
C ILE A 552 -3.89 24.20 -10.70
N GLN A 553 -2.95 23.48 -10.10
CA GLN A 553 -1.83 23.99 -9.34
C GLN A 553 -0.56 23.76 -10.14
N THR A 554 -0.20 24.73 -10.97
CA THR A 554 1.09 24.75 -11.66
C THR A 554 2.22 25.30 -10.78
N GLU A 555 1.88 25.83 -9.59
CA GLU A 555 2.82 26.43 -8.64
C GLU A 555 2.61 25.84 -7.23
N ASN A 556 3.65 25.20 -6.68
CA ASN A 556 3.81 24.86 -5.25
C ASN A 556 4.84 25.82 -4.60
N ASP A 557 5.02 25.85 -3.28
CA ASP A 557 6.08 26.69 -2.66
C ASP A 557 7.49 26.10 -2.84
N ASN A 558 7.60 24.86 -3.33
CA ASN A 558 8.89 24.18 -3.55
C ASN A 558 9.56 24.67 -4.85
N PRO A 559 10.87 24.98 -4.87
CA PRO A 559 11.58 25.29 -6.12
C PRO A 559 11.55 24.13 -7.14
N MET A 560 11.40 22.89 -6.67
CA MET A 560 11.24 21.69 -7.50
C MET A 560 9.77 21.46 -7.88
N ASP A 561 9.53 21.27 -9.16
CA ASP A 561 8.20 20.95 -9.71
C ASP A 561 7.97 19.45 -9.92
N LEU A 562 9.04 18.66 -10.01
CA LEU A 562 8.97 17.20 -10.09
C LEU A 562 10.23 16.58 -9.48
N GLN A 563 10.04 15.54 -8.67
CA GLN A 563 11.12 14.67 -8.18
C GLN A 563 10.72 13.21 -8.38
N VAL A 564 11.59 12.42 -9.00
CA VAL A 564 11.28 11.04 -9.40
C VAL A 564 12.47 10.12 -9.13
N ASN A 565 12.22 9.06 -8.38
CA ASN A 565 13.12 7.92 -8.26
C ASN A 565 13.00 7.03 -9.49
N ILE A 566 14.13 6.76 -10.13
CA ILE A 566 14.26 5.92 -11.33
C ILE A 566 15.10 4.71 -10.97
N PHE A 567 14.49 3.53 -11.00
CA PHE A 567 15.17 2.26 -10.72
C PHE A 567 15.41 1.53 -12.03
N GLY A 568 16.66 1.36 -12.45
CA GLY A 568 17.06 0.65 -13.67
C GLY A 568 17.75 -0.68 -13.36
N VAL A 569 17.29 -1.77 -13.98
CA VAL A 569 17.87 -3.12 -13.84
C VAL A 569 18.12 -3.72 -15.22
N LYS A 570 19.30 -4.29 -15.46
CA LYS A 570 19.57 -5.12 -16.65
C LYS A 570 19.09 -6.54 -16.44
N ASN A 571 18.45 -7.08 -17.47
CA ASN A 571 18.02 -8.49 -17.53
C ASN A 571 19.18 -9.44 -17.74
#